data_AF-A0A644WYU4-F1
#
_entry.id   AF-A0A644WYU4-F1
#
_cell.length_a   1.000
_cell.length_b   1.000
_cell.length_c   1.000
_cell.angle_alpha   90.00
_cell.angle_beta   90.00
_cell.angle_gamma   90.00
#
_symmetry.space_group_name_H-M   'P 1'
#
loop_
_entity.id
_entity.type
_entity.pdbx_description
1 polymer ?
#
loop_
_entity_poly.entity_id
_entity_poly.type
_entity_poly.pdbx_seq_one_letter_code
_entity_poly.pdbx_strand_id
1 'polypeptide(L)'
;MNLARTLSVVLLISVSAIIISCGSSNDTYYPKPRGFFRIDLPEKNYVVFDSVYPFEFRIPVNASVVPVESPEAGSIWFNLLLPAYDGSVSFSYKPVHDNLYQLTEDARIFANKHIAKANEIKEIRVSHPNNKVYGLIYDIEGTNSASPYQFYLTDSTHHYIRGAVYFNYIPNNDSIAPIIQRVKEDMDTLMGSLKWKN
;
A
#
# COMPACT_ATOMS: atom_id res chain seq x y z
N MET A 1 -23.86 34.71 71.05
CA MET A 1 -23.35 33.70 70.11
C MET A 1 -21.88 33.99 69.86
N ASN A 2 -20.98 33.05 70.21
CA ASN A 2 -19.53 33.29 70.12
C ASN A 2 -19.11 33.39 68.65
N LEU A 3 -18.64 34.58 68.25
CA LEU A 3 -18.23 34.91 66.88
C LEU A 3 -17.18 33.91 66.32
N ALA A 4 -16.31 33.40 67.18
CA ALA A 4 -15.33 32.37 66.83
C ALA A 4 -15.98 31.03 66.43
N ARG A 5 -17.07 30.63 67.10
CA ARG A 5 -17.80 29.39 66.81
C ARG A 5 -18.53 29.47 65.46
N THR A 6 -19.10 30.64 65.13
CA THR A 6 -19.72 30.87 63.83
C THR A 6 -18.69 30.91 62.70
N LEU A 7 -17.50 31.47 62.94
CA LEU A 7 -16.41 31.49 61.96
C LEU A 7 -15.88 30.08 61.67
N SER A 8 -15.70 29.25 62.70
CA SER A 8 -15.25 27.86 62.55
C SER A 8 -16.27 27.00 61.80
N VAL A 9 -17.58 27.20 62.03
CA VAL A 9 -18.63 26.47 61.31
C VAL A 9 -18.68 26.87 59.83
N VAL A 10 -18.55 28.16 59.51
CA VAL A 10 -18.48 28.64 58.12
C VAL A 10 -17.23 28.10 57.41
N LEU A 11 -16.09 28.07 58.10
CA LEU A 11 -14.86 27.49 57.57
C LEU A 11 -15.04 25.98 57.29
N LEU A 12 -15.65 25.23 58.20
CA LEU A 12 -15.90 23.80 58.02
C LEU A 12 -16.83 23.51 56.83
N ILE A 13 -17.88 24.32 56.66
CA ILE A 13 -18.83 24.20 55.54
C ILE A 13 -18.14 24.54 54.22
N SER A 14 -17.29 25.56 54.19
CA SER A 14 -16.52 25.93 52.99
C SER A 14 -15.53 24.84 52.57
N VAL A 15 -14.84 24.21 53.53
CA VAL A 15 -13.93 23.09 53.27
C VAL A 15 -14.70 21.87 52.79
N SER A 16 -15.88 21.57 53.36
CA SER A 16 -16.73 20.47 52.90
C SER A 16 -17.26 20.69 51.48
N ALA A 17 -17.53 21.93 51.06
CA ALA A 17 -17.99 22.25 49.72
C ALA A 17 -16.89 22.05 48.65
N ILE A 18 -15.62 22.30 49.01
CA ILE A 18 -14.47 22.09 48.12
C ILE A 18 -14.25 20.60 47.84
N ILE A 19 -14.45 19.72 48.83
CA ILE A 19 -14.24 18.27 48.67
C ILE A 19 -15.29 17.64 47.74
N ILE A 20 -16.53 18.17 47.72
CA ILE A 20 -17.62 17.66 46.88
C ILE A 20 -17.46 18.09 45.41
N SER A 21 -16.76 19.21 45.16
CA SER A 21 -16.56 19.73 43.79
C SER A 21 -15.54 18.96 42.96
N CYS A 22 -14.71 18.10 43.56
CA CYS A 22 -13.68 17.33 42.85
C CYS A 22 -14.19 15.99 42.26
N GLY A 23 -15.49 15.68 42.39
CA GLY A 23 -16.07 14.40 41.97
C GLY A 23 -16.59 14.32 40.54
N SER A 24 -16.53 15.39 39.74
CA SER A 24 -17.01 15.36 38.35
C SER A 24 -15.86 15.15 37.35
N SER A 25 -15.13 14.05 37.48
CA SER A 25 -14.43 13.52 36.31
C SER A 25 -15.50 12.98 35.36
N ASN A 26 -15.85 13.78 34.36
CA ASN A 26 -16.45 13.24 33.14
C ASN A 26 -15.40 12.30 32.54
N ASP A 27 -15.39 11.06 33.01
CA ASP A 27 -14.69 9.96 32.37
C ASP A 27 -15.45 9.66 31.08
N THR A 28 -15.33 10.56 30.11
CA THR A 28 -15.59 10.24 28.71
C THR A 28 -14.60 9.14 28.36
N TYR A 29 -15.07 7.90 28.53
CA TYR A 29 -14.32 6.71 28.17
C TYR A 29 -14.07 6.75 26.66
N TYR A 30 -12.89 7.24 26.27
CA TYR A 30 -12.41 7.10 24.92
C TYR A 30 -11.94 5.65 24.77
N PRO A 31 -12.58 4.84 23.92
CA PRO A 31 -12.10 3.49 23.68
C PRO A 31 -10.66 3.58 23.18
N LYS A 32 -9.77 2.80 23.79
CA LYS A 32 -8.37 2.73 23.36
C LYS A 32 -8.33 2.39 21.86
N PRO A 33 -7.44 3.03 21.09
CA PRO A 33 -7.28 2.70 19.68
C PRO A 33 -7.01 1.19 19.56
N ARG A 34 -7.65 0.55 18.58
CA ARG A 34 -7.47 -0.89 18.34
C ARG A 34 -5.99 -1.13 18.04
N GLY A 35 -5.33 -1.95 18.86
CA GLY A 35 -3.97 -2.38 18.61
C GLY A 35 -3.98 -3.46 17.54
N PHE A 36 -3.33 -3.21 16.41
CA PHE A 36 -3.03 -4.25 15.43
C PHE A 36 -1.78 -5.02 15.85
N PHE A 37 -1.60 -6.23 15.31
CA PHE A 37 -0.41 -7.03 15.57
C PHE A 37 0.84 -6.27 15.14
N ARG A 38 1.91 -6.34 15.94
CA ARG A 38 3.24 -5.91 15.51
C ARG A 38 3.74 -6.92 14.49
N ILE A 39 3.92 -6.47 13.25
CA ILE A 39 4.46 -7.28 12.15
C ILE A 39 5.94 -6.91 12.01
N ASP A 40 6.84 -7.84 12.34
CA ASP A 40 8.27 -7.64 12.10
C ASP A 40 8.54 -7.87 10.61
N LEU A 41 8.93 -6.81 9.91
CA LEU A 41 9.20 -6.83 8.47
C LEU A 41 10.69 -7.12 8.23
N PRO A 42 11.05 -7.92 7.21
CA PRO A 42 12.44 -8.22 6.88
C PRO A 42 13.20 -6.95 6.44
N GLU A 43 14.52 -6.98 6.47
CA GLU A 43 15.35 -5.86 6.00
C GLU A 43 15.22 -5.62 4.49
N LYS A 44 15.44 -4.37 4.06
CA LYS A 44 15.34 -3.94 2.64
C LYS A 44 16.64 -4.25 1.91
N ASN A 45 16.75 -5.45 1.35
CA ASN A 45 17.84 -5.84 0.48
C ASN A 45 17.30 -6.17 -0.92
N TYR A 46 17.98 -5.68 -1.96
CA TYR A 46 17.53 -5.82 -3.34
C TYR A 46 18.64 -6.33 -4.25
N VAL A 47 18.30 -7.31 -5.08
CA VAL A 47 19.16 -7.86 -6.16
C VAL A 47 18.64 -7.42 -7.52
N VAL A 48 19.54 -7.30 -8.49
CA VAL A 48 19.17 -7.04 -9.88
C VAL A 48 18.60 -8.33 -10.47
N PHE A 49 17.38 -8.26 -10.95
CA PHE A 49 16.78 -9.29 -11.78
C PHE A 49 17.19 -9.05 -13.22
N ASP A 50 18.30 -9.67 -13.61
CA ASP A 50 18.85 -9.65 -14.96
C ASP A 50 18.60 -11.02 -15.62
N SER A 51 17.50 -11.11 -16.36
CA SER A 51 17.08 -12.33 -17.08
C SER A 51 17.13 -12.11 -18.59
N VAL A 52 16.70 -13.10 -19.38
CA VAL A 52 16.55 -13.04 -20.85
C VAL A 52 15.43 -12.09 -21.32
N TYR A 53 14.75 -11.41 -20.39
CA TYR A 53 13.65 -10.49 -20.68
C TYR A 53 14.17 -9.13 -21.19
N PRO A 54 13.35 -8.38 -21.95
CA PRO A 54 13.73 -7.10 -22.55
C PRO A 54 13.79 -5.94 -21.54
N PHE A 55 14.04 -6.24 -20.27
CA PHE A 55 14.17 -5.28 -19.19
C PHE A 55 14.97 -5.90 -18.04
N GLU A 56 15.45 -5.03 -17.16
CA GLU A 56 16.03 -5.36 -15.86
C GLU A 56 15.48 -4.42 -14.80
N PHE A 57 15.32 -4.92 -13.58
CA PHE A 57 14.92 -4.12 -12.42
C PHE A 57 15.40 -4.77 -11.13
N ARG A 58 15.28 -4.08 -10.01
CA ARG A 58 15.65 -4.62 -8.70
C ARG A 58 14.44 -5.23 -7.99
N ILE A 59 14.63 -6.43 -7.43
CA ILE A 59 13.64 -7.13 -6.60
C ILE A 59 14.19 -7.44 -5.20
N PRO A 60 13.31 -7.61 -4.20
CA PRO A 60 13.71 -8.09 -2.88
C PRO A 60 14.45 -9.44 -2.95
N VAL A 61 15.48 -9.64 -2.12
CA VAL A 61 16.28 -10.89 -2.12
C VAL A 61 15.46 -12.14 -1.77
N ASN A 62 14.40 -11.96 -0.99
CA ASN A 62 13.48 -13.02 -0.59
C ASN A 62 12.33 -13.25 -1.59
N ALA A 63 12.33 -12.57 -2.73
CA ALA A 63 11.33 -12.75 -3.77
C ALA A 63 11.75 -13.85 -4.75
N SER A 64 10.78 -14.57 -5.31
CA SER A 64 11.03 -15.57 -6.35
C SER A 64 10.20 -15.30 -7.60
N VAL A 65 10.81 -15.47 -8.78
CA VAL A 65 10.16 -15.25 -10.06
C VAL A 65 9.67 -16.59 -10.62
N VAL A 66 8.39 -16.67 -10.93
CA VAL A 66 7.74 -17.85 -11.51
C VAL A 66 7.15 -17.47 -12.87
N PRO A 67 7.73 -17.96 -13.98
CA PRO A 67 7.16 -17.73 -15.31
C PRO A 67 5.74 -18.31 -15.43
N VAL A 68 4.90 -17.63 -16.20
CA VAL A 68 3.52 -18.06 -16.49
C VAL A 68 3.37 -18.12 -18.01
N GLU A 69 2.62 -19.12 -18.48
CA GLU A 69 2.32 -19.25 -19.91
C GLU A 69 1.61 -17.98 -20.40
N SER A 70 2.14 -17.40 -21.48
CA SER A 70 1.59 -16.20 -22.07
C SER A 70 0.65 -16.56 -23.22
N PRO A 71 -0.57 -16.02 -23.28
CA PRO A 71 -1.53 -16.36 -24.32
C PRO A 71 -1.21 -15.73 -25.68
N GLU A 72 -0.36 -14.70 -25.71
CA GLU A 72 0.01 -13.96 -26.91
C GLU A 72 1.48 -14.18 -27.27
N ALA A 73 1.78 -14.24 -28.56
CA ALA A 73 3.15 -14.38 -29.03
C ALA A 73 3.95 -13.09 -28.73
N GLY A 74 5.13 -13.24 -28.11
CA GLY A 74 6.01 -12.12 -27.77
C GLY A 74 5.66 -11.39 -26.47
N SER A 75 4.58 -11.76 -25.78
CA SER A 75 4.33 -11.32 -24.41
C SER A 75 4.99 -12.24 -23.39
N ILE A 76 5.34 -11.67 -22.24
CA ILE A 76 6.05 -12.38 -21.16
C ILE A 76 5.24 -12.19 -19.89
N TRP A 77 4.75 -13.28 -19.32
CA TRP A 77 4.00 -13.26 -18.08
C TRP A 77 4.78 -13.99 -17.00
N PHE A 78 4.80 -13.42 -15.80
CA PHE A 78 5.45 -14.04 -14.64
C PHE A 78 4.84 -13.50 -13.36
N ASN A 79 4.95 -14.28 -12.30
CA ASN A 79 4.61 -13.85 -10.95
C ASN A 79 5.90 -13.64 -10.15
N LEU A 80 5.98 -12.52 -9.44
CA LEU A 80 6.95 -12.30 -8.38
C LEU A 80 6.30 -12.71 -7.07
N LEU A 81 6.67 -13.86 -6.52
CA LEU A 81 6.20 -14.30 -5.22
C LEU A 81 6.95 -13.55 -4.13
N LEU A 82 6.21 -13.10 -3.11
CA LEU A 82 6.72 -12.43 -1.93
C LEU A 82 6.34 -13.27 -0.69
N PRO A 83 7.03 -14.40 -0.42
CA PRO A 83 6.62 -15.35 0.62
C PRO A 83 6.54 -14.74 2.02
N ALA A 84 7.41 -13.76 2.31
CA ALA A 84 7.42 -13.06 3.61
C ALA A 84 6.14 -12.25 3.88
N TYR A 85 5.35 -11.97 2.85
CA TYR A 85 4.17 -11.11 2.90
C TYR A 85 2.90 -11.82 2.46
N ASP A 86 2.94 -13.15 2.28
CA ASP A 86 1.88 -13.96 1.66
C ASP A 86 1.21 -13.26 0.45
N GLY A 87 2.10 -12.68 -0.37
CA GLY A 87 1.73 -11.79 -1.45
C GLY A 87 2.41 -12.23 -2.75
N SER A 88 1.84 -11.78 -3.85
CA SER A 88 2.43 -11.97 -5.17
C SER A 88 2.18 -10.76 -6.04
N VAL A 89 3.04 -10.54 -7.02
CA VAL A 89 2.84 -9.52 -8.04
C VAL A 89 2.78 -10.20 -9.39
N SER A 90 1.64 -10.13 -10.04
CA SER A 90 1.49 -10.65 -11.40
C SER A 90 1.93 -9.58 -12.40
N PHE A 91 2.89 -9.96 -13.23
CA PHE A 91 3.42 -9.13 -14.29
C PHE A 91 3.00 -9.63 -15.65
N SER A 92 2.67 -8.69 -16.53
CA SER A 92 2.51 -8.93 -17.96
C SER A 92 3.28 -7.89 -18.76
N TYR A 93 4.26 -8.36 -19.51
CA TYR A 93 4.97 -7.58 -20.50
C TYR A 93 4.38 -7.82 -21.88
N LYS A 94 4.22 -6.74 -22.65
CA LYS A 94 3.80 -6.77 -24.05
C LYS A 94 4.66 -5.78 -24.87
N PRO A 95 5.04 -6.12 -26.11
CA PRO A 95 5.64 -5.14 -26.99
C PRO A 95 4.59 -4.12 -27.47
N VAL A 96 5.02 -2.88 -27.65
CA VAL A 96 4.19 -1.78 -28.14
C VAL A 96 4.30 -1.71 -29.66
N HIS A 97 3.16 -1.81 -30.35
CA HIS A 97 3.03 -1.67 -31.80
C HIS A 97 1.73 -0.92 -32.10
N ASP A 98 1.77 0.41 -32.05
CA ASP A 98 0.62 1.32 -32.25
C ASP A 98 -0.61 1.03 -31.35
N ASN A 99 -0.43 0.24 -30.30
CA ASN A 99 -1.48 -0.23 -29.40
C ASN A 99 -1.36 0.34 -27.99
N LEU A 100 -0.44 1.28 -27.75
CA LEU A 100 -0.17 1.83 -26.42
C LEU A 100 -1.44 2.39 -25.77
N TYR A 101 -2.23 3.16 -26.53
CA TYR A 101 -3.50 3.71 -26.05
C TYR A 101 -4.42 2.60 -25.51
N GLN A 102 -4.59 1.51 -26.28
CA GLN A 102 -5.40 0.37 -25.87
C GLN A 102 -4.85 -0.29 -24.61
N LEU A 103 -3.54 -0.52 -24.54
CA LEU A 103 -2.90 -1.13 -23.37
C LEU A 103 -3.11 -0.30 -22.09
N THR A 104 -2.98 1.03 -22.20
CA THR A 104 -3.22 1.94 -21.07
C THR A 104 -4.69 2.00 -20.66
N GLU A 105 -5.61 1.94 -21.63
CA GLU A 105 -7.04 1.93 -21.36
C GLU A 105 -7.49 0.61 -20.73
N ASP A 106 -6.94 -0.51 -21.18
CA ASP A 106 -7.17 -1.82 -20.57
C ASP A 106 -6.71 -1.80 -19.10
N ALA A 107 -5.52 -1.26 -18.81
CA ALA A 107 -5.02 -1.14 -17.44
C ALA A 107 -5.96 -0.31 -16.56
N ARG A 108 -6.46 0.81 -17.08
CA ARG A 108 -7.46 1.65 -16.41
C ARG A 108 -8.75 0.88 -16.14
N ILE A 109 -9.28 0.15 -17.12
CA ILE A 109 -10.47 -0.68 -16.97
C ILE A 109 -10.25 -1.77 -15.90
N PHE A 110 -9.10 -2.42 -15.88
CA PHE A 110 -8.77 -3.43 -14.87
C PHE A 110 -8.69 -2.86 -13.46
N ALA A 111 -8.03 -1.71 -13.28
CA ALA A 111 -8.02 -1.01 -12.00
C ALA A 111 -9.45 -0.64 -11.56
N ASN A 112 -10.25 -0.16 -12.50
CA ASN A 112 -11.63 0.26 -12.26
C ASN A 112 -12.57 -0.88 -11.88
N LYS A 113 -12.30 -2.14 -12.27
CA LYS A 113 -13.10 -3.29 -11.80
C LYS A 113 -13.07 -3.46 -10.28
N HIS A 114 -12.07 -2.90 -9.61
CA HIS A 114 -11.96 -2.90 -8.15
C HIS A 114 -12.65 -1.69 -7.48
N ILE A 115 -13.16 -0.70 -8.25
CA ILE A 115 -13.90 0.48 -7.72
C ILE A 115 -15.05 0.05 -6.82
N ALA A 116 -15.79 -1.00 -7.18
CA ALA A 116 -16.95 -1.45 -6.41
C ALA A 116 -16.61 -1.85 -4.96
N LYS A 117 -15.33 -2.11 -4.66
CA LYS A 117 -14.82 -2.47 -3.33
C LYS A 117 -13.82 -1.45 -2.77
N ALA A 118 -13.53 -0.37 -3.50
CA ALA A 118 -12.59 0.66 -3.13
C ALA A 118 -13.35 1.84 -2.50
N ASN A 119 -12.74 2.44 -1.47
CA ASN A 119 -13.18 3.72 -0.94
C ASN A 119 -12.63 4.86 -1.80
N GLU A 120 -11.40 4.70 -2.30
CA GLU A 120 -10.71 5.69 -3.13
C GLU A 120 -9.73 4.99 -4.08
N ILE A 121 -9.53 5.56 -5.27
CA ILE A 121 -8.43 5.18 -6.18
C ILE A 121 -7.61 6.42 -6.46
N LYS A 122 -6.33 6.39 -6.08
CA LYS A 122 -5.37 7.46 -6.35
C LYS A 122 -4.55 7.11 -7.58
N GLU A 123 -4.57 7.99 -8.56
CA GLU A 123 -3.76 7.89 -9.77
C GLU A 123 -2.44 8.66 -9.59
N ILE A 124 -1.31 7.95 -9.61
CA ILE A 124 0.01 8.54 -9.39
C ILE A 124 0.85 8.37 -10.65
N ARG A 125 1.35 9.48 -11.21
CA ARG A 125 2.19 9.45 -12.41
C ARG A 125 3.60 8.97 -12.08
N VAL A 126 4.09 8.02 -12.87
CA VAL A 126 5.49 7.58 -12.84
C VAL A 126 6.25 8.28 -13.96
N SER A 127 7.37 8.91 -13.61
CA SER A 127 8.25 9.55 -14.59
C SER A 127 9.71 9.44 -14.16
N HIS A 128 10.46 8.61 -14.89
CA HIS A 128 11.92 8.51 -14.79
C HIS A 128 12.54 8.75 -16.17
N PRO A 129 12.76 10.02 -16.56
CA PRO A 129 13.24 10.38 -17.89
C PRO A 129 14.60 9.74 -18.24
N ASN A 130 15.49 9.61 -17.25
CA ASN A 130 16.82 9.05 -17.42
C ASN A 130 16.80 7.59 -17.93
N ASN A 131 15.81 6.81 -17.49
CA ASN A 131 15.65 5.42 -17.91
C ASN A 131 14.54 5.25 -18.96
N LYS A 132 13.93 6.35 -19.42
CA LYS A 132 12.74 6.37 -20.28
C LYS A 132 11.62 5.48 -19.73
N VAL A 133 11.31 5.62 -18.45
CA VAL A 133 10.21 4.88 -17.81
C VAL A 133 9.10 5.86 -17.46
N TYR A 134 7.93 5.65 -18.05
CA TYR A 134 6.73 6.46 -17.85
C TYR A 134 5.55 5.56 -17.57
N GLY A 135 4.58 6.05 -16.80
CA GLY A 135 3.39 5.25 -16.55
C GLY A 135 2.48 5.83 -15.50
N LEU A 136 1.59 4.97 -15.00
CA LEU A 136 0.62 5.32 -13.98
C LEU A 136 0.50 4.19 -12.97
N ILE A 137 0.43 4.56 -11.70
CA ILE A 137 0.07 3.71 -10.57
C ILE A 137 -1.38 4.01 -10.20
N TYR A 138 -2.14 2.96 -9.96
CA TYR A 138 -3.45 2.97 -9.35
C TYR A 138 -3.31 2.42 -7.93
N ASP A 139 -3.29 3.33 -6.96
CA ASP A 139 -3.30 2.99 -5.54
C ASP A 139 -4.74 2.89 -5.06
N ILE A 140 -5.18 1.68 -4.73
CA ILE A 140 -6.58 1.35 -4.46
C ILE A 140 -6.74 1.20 -2.94
N GLU A 141 -7.33 2.22 -2.32
CA GLU A 141 -7.62 2.23 -0.88
C GLU A 141 -9.02 1.66 -0.63
N GLY A 142 -9.13 0.71 0.31
CA GLY A 142 -10.40 0.10 0.68
C GLY A 142 -10.18 -1.16 1.51
N THR A 143 -11.16 -1.53 2.33
CA THR A 143 -11.01 -2.63 3.30
C THR A 143 -11.01 -4.00 2.65
N ASN A 144 -11.58 -4.13 1.44
CA ASN A 144 -11.83 -5.40 0.75
C ASN A 144 -11.14 -5.54 -0.62
N SER A 145 -10.08 -4.77 -0.89
CA SER A 145 -9.35 -4.87 -2.15
C SER A 145 -8.28 -5.95 -2.08
N ALA A 146 -8.48 -7.05 -2.81
CA ALA A 146 -7.49 -8.12 -2.97
C ALA A 146 -6.27 -7.69 -3.79
N SER A 147 -6.37 -6.55 -4.51
CA SER A 147 -5.28 -5.97 -5.28
C SER A 147 -5.19 -4.47 -5.01
N PRO A 148 -4.51 -4.06 -3.93
CA PRO A 148 -4.48 -2.66 -3.50
C PRO A 148 -3.54 -1.79 -4.32
N TYR A 149 -2.71 -2.36 -5.20
CA TYR A 149 -1.70 -1.62 -5.93
C TYR A 149 -1.50 -2.20 -7.32
N GLN A 150 -1.77 -1.41 -8.35
CA GLN A 150 -1.62 -1.79 -9.75
C GLN A 150 -0.89 -0.69 -10.50
N PHE A 151 -0.15 -1.03 -11.55
CA PHE A 151 0.55 -0.03 -12.34
C PHE A 151 0.82 -0.54 -13.75
N TYR A 152 1.12 0.39 -14.65
CA TYR A 152 1.79 0.08 -15.89
C TYR A 152 2.97 1.02 -16.10
N LEU A 153 3.96 0.55 -16.85
CA LEU A 153 5.16 1.30 -17.22
C LEU A 153 5.49 1.04 -18.69
N THR A 154 6.03 2.05 -19.36
CA THR A 154 6.37 2.00 -20.77
C THR A 154 7.50 2.95 -21.11
N ASP A 155 8.23 2.66 -22.18
CA ASP A 155 9.13 3.62 -22.85
C ASP A 155 8.40 4.52 -23.86
N SER A 156 7.07 4.36 -23.97
CA SER A 156 6.17 4.97 -24.95
C SER A 156 6.29 4.46 -26.39
N THR A 157 7.27 3.59 -26.70
CA THR A 157 7.58 3.22 -28.09
C THR A 157 7.62 1.72 -28.35
N HIS A 158 8.22 0.91 -27.48
CA HIS A 158 8.47 -0.50 -27.74
C HIS A 158 8.09 -1.42 -26.57
N HIS A 159 8.14 -0.91 -25.35
CA HIS A 159 8.00 -1.72 -24.16
C HIS A 159 6.80 -1.29 -23.34
N TYR A 160 6.04 -2.27 -22.87
CA TYR A 160 4.95 -2.07 -21.94
C TYR A 160 4.97 -3.20 -20.90
N ILE A 161 4.95 -2.85 -19.62
CA ILE A 161 4.80 -3.80 -18.52
C ILE A 161 3.68 -3.36 -17.60
N ARG A 162 2.82 -4.29 -17.21
CA ARG A 162 1.78 -4.09 -16.21
C ARG A 162 2.09 -4.95 -15.00
N GLY A 163 1.87 -4.41 -13.80
CA GLY A 163 1.97 -5.11 -12.53
C GLY A 163 0.67 -4.99 -11.74
N ALA A 164 0.26 -6.08 -11.09
CA ALA A 164 -0.84 -6.06 -10.12
C ALA A 164 -0.41 -6.84 -8.87
N VAL A 165 -0.43 -6.17 -7.72
CA VAL A 165 -0.12 -6.77 -6.42
C VAL A 165 -1.35 -7.51 -5.91
N TYR A 166 -1.17 -8.71 -5.40
CA TYR A 166 -2.19 -9.53 -4.77
C TYR A 166 -1.72 -10.01 -3.40
N PHE A 167 -2.66 -10.09 -2.46
CA PHE A 167 -2.41 -10.67 -1.14
C PHE A 167 -3.39 -11.80 -0.86
N ASN A 168 -2.91 -12.88 -0.27
CA ASN A 168 -3.72 -14.05 0.09
C ASN A 168 -4.37 -13.92 1.48
N TYR A 169 -4.69 -12.71 1.92
CA TYR A 169 -5.33 -12.48 3.21
C TYR A 169 -6.85 -12.36 3.06
N ILE A 170 -7.56 -12.71 4.14
CA ILE A 170 -8.99 -12.36 4.25
C ILE A 170 -9.08 -10.83 4.15
N PRO A 171 -10.01 -10.26 3.35
CA PRO A 171 -9.99 -8.84 3.02
C PRO A 171 -10.25 -7.99 4.26
N ASN A 172 -9.17 -7.54 4.87
CA ASN A 172 -9.13 -6.55 5.93
C ASN A 172 -7.80 -5.80 5.79
N ASN A 173 -7.77 -4.91 4.80
CA ASN A 173 -6.56 -4.19 4.41
C ASN A 173 -5.98 -3.36 5.59
N ASP A 174 -6.82 -2.93 6.53
CA ASP A 174 -6.39 -2.21 7.73
C ASP A 174 -5.47 -3.07 8.62
N SER A 175 -5.70 -4.38 8.68
CA SER A 175 -4.90 -5.29 9.51
C SER A 175 -3.51 -5.59 8.95
N ILE A 176 -3.35 -5.41 7.64
CA ILE A 176 -2.11 -5.69 6.90
C ILE A 176 -1.49 -4.42 6.30
N ALA A 177 -1.95 -3.24 6.72
CA ALA A 177 -1.47 -1.96 6.19
C ALA A 177 0.07 -1.82 6.19
N PRO A 178 0.81 -2.27 7.24
CA PRO A 178 2.27 -2.24 7.21
C PRO A 178 2.89 -3.12 6.11
N ILE A 179 2.26 -4.27 5.81
CA ILE A 179 2.69 -5.17 4.73
C ILE A 179 2.41 -4.53 3.38
N ILE A 180 1.21 -3.98 3.17
CA ILE A 180 0.84 -3.29 1.93
C ILE A 180 1.83 -2.16 1.67
N GLN A 181 2.10 -1.31 2.67
CA GLN A 181 3.04 -0.20 2.56
C GLN A 181 4.44 -0.70 2.20
N ARG A 182 4.89 -1.80 2.81
CA ARG A 182 6.19 -2.37 2.51
C ARG A 182 6.30 -2.87 1.08
N VAL A 183 5.28 -3.56 0.57
CA VAL A 183 5.27 -4.03 -0.82
C VAL A 183 5.21 -2.87 -1.80
N LYS A 184 4.47 -1.79 -1.49
CA LYS A 184 4.47 -0.56 -2.29
C LYS A 184 5.88 0.02 -2.44
N GLU A 185 6.63 0.12 -1.33
CA GLU A 185 8.02 0.61 -1.36
C GLU A 185 8.96 -0.31 -2.16
N ASP A 186 8.75 -1.63 -2.10
CA ASP A 186 9.48 -2.58 -2.92
C ASP A 186 9.14 -2.41 -4.42
N MET A 187 7.88 -2.10 -4.75
CA MET A 187 7.45 -1.79 -6.11
C MET A 187 7.99 -0.43 -6.59
N ASP A 188 8.02 0.60 -5.75
CA ASP A 188 8.62 1.90 -6.10
C ASP A 188 10.12 1.74 -6.43
N THR A 189 10.83 0.91 -5.64
CA THR A 189 12.23 0.57 -5.90
C THR A 189 12.40 -0.17 -7.22
N LEU A 190 11.50 -1.11 -7.53
CA LEU A 190 11.47 -1.83 -8.80
C LEU A 190 11.27 -0.84 -9.95
N MET A 191 10.26 0.02 -9.88
CA MET A 191 9.93 1.02 -10.91
C MET A 191 11.08 2.00 -11.15
N GLY A 192 11.68 2.52 -10.06
CA GLY A 192 12.79 3.46 -10.15
C GLY A 192 14.10 2.85 -10.67
N SER A 193 14.25 1.53 -10.55
CA SER A 193 15.43 0.80 -11.05
C SER A 193 15.21 0.13 -12.41
N LEU A 194 14.00 0.20 -12.96
CA LEU A 194 13.65 -0.38 -14.24
C LEU A 194 14.48 0.25 -15.36
N LYS A 195 15.06 -0.61 -16.19
CA LYS A 195 15.73 -0.25 -17.44
C LYS A 195 15.30 -1.21 -18.55
N TRP A 196 15.07 -0.64 -19.73
CA TRP A 196 14.75 -1.40 -20.94
C TRP A 196 16.02 -1.92 -21.59
N LYS A 197 15.95 -3.14 -22.16
CA LYS A 197 17.02 -3.71 -22.98
C LYS A 197 16.63 -3.59 -24.45
N ASN A 198 17.61 -3.21 -25.28
CA ASN A 198 17.45 -3.08 -26.73
C ASN A 198 17.34 -4.45 -27.41
#